data_AF-A0A2V2E4G7-F1
#
_entry.id   AF-A0A2V2E4G7-F1
#
_cell.length_a   1.000
_cell.length_b   1.000
_cell.length_c   1.000
_cell.angle_alpha   90.00
_cell.angle_beta   90.00
_cell.angle_gamma   90.00
#
_symmetry.space_group_name_H-M   'P 1'
#
loop_
_entity.id
_entity.type
_entity.pdbx_description
1 polymer ?
#
loop_
_entity_poly.entity_id
_entity_poly.type
_entity_poly.pdbx_seq_one_letter_code
_entity_poly.pdbx_strand_id
1 'polypeptide(L)' 'MHTITQYLHRGKLEEQTAKEMKQLAKNKLKRAIKEVACAQGDYANEVEQDALLKKATAKSWI' A
#
# COMPACT_ATOMS: atom_id res chain seq x y z
N MET A 1 -3.06 2.60 13.83
CA MET A 1 -3.29 1.16 13.55
C MET A 1 -2.62 0.78 12.25
N HIS A 2 -1.75 -0.23 12.22
CA HIS A 2 -1.23 -0.81 10.97
C HIS A 2 -2.29 -1.76 10.39
N THR A 3 -3.25 -1.20 9.65
CA THR A 3 -4.41 -1.92 9.11
C THR A 3 -4.03 -3.15 8.29
N ILE A 4 -2.97 -3.09 7.48
CA ILE A 4 -2.49 -4.24 6.67
C ILE A 4 -2.15 -5.46 7.55
N THR A 5 -1.43 -5.26 8.67
CA THR A 5 -1.05 -6.36 9.57
C THR A 5 -2.27 -6.94 10.29
N GLN A 6 -3.28 -6.11 10.56
CA GLN A 6 -4.53 -6.55 11.17
C GLN A 6 -5.38 -7.42 10.23
N TYR A 7 -5.43 -7.10 8.94
CA TYR A 7 -6.16 -7.88 7.94
C TYR A 7 -5.47 -9.21 7.64
N LEU A 8 -4.14 -9.22 7.63
CA LEU A 8 -3.34 -10.45 7.53
C LEU A 8 -3.61 -11.38 8.73
N HIS A 9 -3.52 -10.86 9.96
CA HIS A 9 -3.73 -11.68 11.17
C HIS A 9 -5.17 -12.21 11.31
N ARG A 10 -6.16 -11.57 10.68
CA ARG A 10 -7.56 -12.02 10.65
C ARG A 10 -7.85 -13.00 9.52
N GLY A 11 -6.85 -13.41 8.73
CA GLY A 11 -7.01 -14.30 7.57
C GLY A 11 -7.80 -13.68 6.41
N LYS A 12 -7.97 -12.35 6.39
CA LYS A 12 -8.72 -11.62 5.36
C LYS A 12 -7.85 -11.16 4.19
N LEU A 13 -6.53 -11.35 4.29
CA LEU A 13 -5.55 -10.90 3.31
C LEU A 13 -4.47 -11.96 3.21
N GLU A 14 -4.20 -12.46 2.00
CA GLU A 14 -3.13 -13.43 1.78
C GLU A 14 -1.77 -12.83 2.13
N GLU A 15 -0.88 -13.66 2.66
CA GLU A 15 0.45 -13.22 3.11
C GLU A 15 1.25 -12.55 1.99
N GLN A 16 1.16 -13.11 0.78
CA GLN A 16 1.82 -12.56 -0.40
C GLN A 16 1.27 -11.18 -0.75
N THR A 17 -0.06 -11.00 -0.77
CA THR A 17 -0.70 -9.70 -1.01
C THR A 17 -0.35 -8.68 0.07
N ALA A 18 -0.30 -9.10 1.34
CA ALA A 18 0.09 -8.24 2.45
C ALA A 18 1.55 -7.75 2.32
N LYS A 19 2.45 -8.63 1.86
CA LYS A 19 3.86 -8.30 1.60
C LYS A 19 3.99 -7.29 0.47
N GLU A 20 3.24 -7.46 -0.62
CA GLU A 20 3.22 -6.52 -1.73
C GLU A 20 2.67 -5.15 -1.32
N MET A 21 1.55 -5.10 -0.59
CA MET A 21 0.99 -3.84 -0.09
C MET A 21 1.97 -3.08 0.81
N LYS A 22 2.70 -3.77 1.70
CA LYS A 22 3.75 -3.17 2.54
C LYS A 22 4.88 -2.58 1.71
N GLN A 23 5.33 -3.30 0.68
CA GLN A 23 6.40 -2.82 -0.21
C GLN A 23 5.93 -1.61 -1.03
N LEU A 24 4.67 -1.61 -1.49
CA LEU A 24 4.07 -0.53 -2.26
C LEU A 24 3.92 0.74 -1.41
N ALA A 25 3.43 0.61 -0.18
CA ALA A 25 3.38 1.71 0.78
C ALA A 25 4.77 2.31 1.07
N LYS A 26 5.79 1.46 1.25
CA LYS A 26 7.18 1.90 1.49
C LYS A 26 7.76 2.64 0.28
N ASN A 27 7.49 2.17 -0.94
CA ASN A 27 7.94 2.83 -2.17
C ASN A 27 7.24 4.18 -2.37
N LYS A 28 5.94 4.25 -2.08
CA LYS A 28 5.18 5.50 -2.12
C LYS A 28 5.67 6.52 -1.09
N LEU A 29 6.01 6.07 0.12
CA LEU A 29 6.59 6.94 1.15
C LEU A 29 7.93 7.53 0.69
N LYS A 30 8.81 6.69 0.14
CA LYS A 30 10.09 7.15 -0.42
C LYS A 30 9.90 8.15 -1.56
N ARG A 31 8.86 7.97 -2.38
CA ARG A 31 8.49 8.92 -3.44
C ARG A 31 8.00 10.25 -2.86
N ALA A 32 7.08 10.20 -1.90
CA ALA A 32 6.54 11.39 -1.24
C ALA A 32 7.61 12.20 -0.49
N ILE A 33 8.62 11.53 0.07
CA ILE A 33 9.78 12.20 0.69
C ILE A 33 10.64 12.92 -0.36
N LYS A 34 10.78 12.36 -1.57
CA LYS A 34 11.58 12.95 -2.66
C LYS A 34 10.82 14.03 -3.44
N GLU A 35 9.51 13.90 -3.57
CA GLU A 35 8.67 14.78 -4.39
C GLU A 35 7.72 15.57 -3.49
N VAL A 36 8.04 16.84 -3.25
CA VAL A 36 7.24 17.80 -2.43
C VAL A 36 5.77 17.85 -2.88
N ALA A 37 5.49 17.71 -4.19
CA ALA A 37 4.14 17.69 -4.73
C ALA A 37 3.30 16.49 -4.27
N CYS A 38 3.93 15.31 -4.10
CA CYS A 38 3.23 14.10 -3.66
C CYS A 38 2.86 14.16 -2.17
N ALA A 39 3.61 14.93 -1.35
CA ALA A 39 3.31 15.16 0.06
C ALA A 39 2.10 16.08 0.32
N GLN A 40 1.69 16.90 -0.67
CA GLN A 40 0.60 17.88 -0.52
C GLN A 40 -0.82 17.30 -0.66
N GLY A 41 -0.99 16.00 -0.90
CA GLY A 41 -2.32 15.36 -0.81
C GLY A 41 -2.42 13.98 -1.43
N ASP A 42 -1.71 13.75 -2.54
CA ASP A 42 -1.80 12.48 -3.28
C ASP A 42 -1.27 11.28 -2.50
N TYR A 43 -0.22 11.49 -1.68
CA TYR A 43 0.35 10.41 -0.88
C TYR A 43 -0.68 9.74 0.03
N ALA A 44 -1.56 10.50 0.69
CA ALA A 44 -2.55 9.96 1.62
C ALA A 44 -3.57 9.06 0.92
N ASN A 45 -4.06 9.49 -0.25
CA ASN A 45 -5.01 8.71 -1.07
C ASN A 45 -4.33 7.45 -1.64
N GLU A 46 -3.07 7.55 -2.02
CA GLU A 46 -2.33 6.46 -2.64
C GLU A 46 -1.84 5.37 -1.67
N VAL A 47 -1.79 5.67 -0.37
CA VAL A 47 -1.49 4.69 0.69
C VAL A 47 -2.73 4.20 1.43
N GLU A 48 -3.91 4.62 0.99
CA GLU A 48 -5.17 4.04 1.46
C GLU A 48 -5.18 2.53 1.18
N GLN A 49 -5.77 1.77 2.09
CA GLN A 49 -5.78 0.32 2.04
C GLN A 49 -6.42 -0.21 0.75
N ASP A 50 -7.49 0.41 0.26
CA ASP A 50 -8.17 0.03 -0.98
C ASP A 50 -7.29 0.30 -2.22
N ALA A 51 -6.62 1.45 -2.25
CA ALA A 51 -5.69 1.83 -3.31
C ALA A 51 -4.46 0.89 -3.37
N LEU A 52 -3.91 0.52 -2.21
CA LEU A 52 -2.81 -0.44 -2.10
C LEU A 52 -3.26 -1.85 -2.52
N LEU A 53 -4.46 -2.26 -2.15
CA LEU A 53 -5.00 -3.58 -2.50
C LEU A 53 -5.22 -3.69 -4.00
N LYS A 54 -5.91 -2.71 -4.61
CA LYS A 54 -6.11 -2.64 -6.08
C LYS A 54 -4.79 -2.71 -6.84
N LYS A 55 -3.75 -2.01 -6.39
CA LYS A 55 -2.42 -2.06 -7.03
C LYS A 55 -1.69 -3.38 -6.82
N ALA A 56 -1.79 -4.00 -5.64
CA ALA A 56 -1.20 -5.29 -5.37
C ALA A 56 -1.86 -6.39 -6.24
N THR A 57 -3.19 -6.43 -6.29
CA THR A 57 -3.91 -7.43 -7.09
C THR A 57 -3.74 -7.20 -8.60
N ALA A 58 -3.68 -5.95 -9.05
CA ALA A 58 -3.40 -5.64 -10.46
C ALA A 58 -1.99 -6.07 -10.91
N LYS A 59 -1.02 -6.08 -9.98
CA LYS A 59 0.35 -6.50 -10.27
C LYS A 59 0.49 -8.03 -10.39
N SER A 60 -0.41 -8.78 -9.77
CA SER A 60 -0.46 -10.25 -9.86
C SER A 60 -0.99 -10.77 -11.21
N TRP A 61 -1.42 -9.89 -12.12
CA TRP A 61 -1.98 -10.24 -13.45
C TRP A 61 -1.09 -9.81 -14.63
N ILE A 62 0.19 -9.54 -14.37
CA ILE A 62 1.23 -9.24 -15.37
C ILE A 62 2.37 -10.22 -15.16
#